data_AF-A0AAD6P768-F1
#
_entry.id   AF-A0AAD6P768-F1
#
_cell.length_a   1.000
_cell.length_b   1.000
_cell.length_c   1.000
_cell.angle_alpha   90.00
_cell.angle_beta   90.00
_cell.angle_gamma   90.00
#
_symmetry.space_group_name_H-M   'P 1'
#
loop_
_entity.id
_entity.type
_entity.pdbx_description
1 polymer ?
#
loop_
_entity_poly.entity_id
_entity_poly.type
_entity_poly.pdbx_seq_one_letter_code
_entity_poly.pdbx_strand_id
1 'polypeptide(L)'
;MAFWKEGEEKEKAIESALESFTFLEKQIQGKKFFSGDDNIIGYLDLVMGWIPLWLNVMEEVGGMKLDDPQKFPSLHEWAQNFIQIPLIKDCLPPRDELVNYFNFAVNYNRSMAAAKQ
;
A
#
# COMPACT_ATOMS: atom_id res chain seq x y z
N MET A 1 1.94 2.27 -11.58
CA MET A 1 1.26 1.54 -10.51
C MET A 1 -0.21 1.40 -10.87
N ALA A 2 -0.92 0.40 -10.33
CA ALA A 2 -2.31 0.13 -10.69
C ALA A 2 -3.24 1.35 -10.52
N PHE A 3 -3.03 2.17 -9.47
CA PHE A 3 -3.94 3.26 -9.11
C PHE A 3 -4.04 4.40 -10.15
N TRP A 4 -3.07 4.56 -11.06
CA TRP A 4 -3.14 5.55 -12.14
C TRP A 4 -3.30 4.96 -13.54
N LYS A 5 -3.42 3.62 -13.65
CA LYS A 5 -3.70 2.94 -14.92
C LYS A 5 -5.21 2.88 -15.17
N GLU A 6 -5.59 2.60 -16.41
CA GLU A 6 -6.98 2.45 -16.85
C GLU A 6 -7.15 1.20 -17.74
N GLY A 7 -8.38 0.70 -17.86
CA GLY A 7 -8.72 -0.46 -18.68
C GLY A 7 -7.95 -1.75 -18.33
N GLU A 8 -7.65 -2.55 -19.34
CA GLU A 8 -6.96 -3.85 -19.21
C GLU A 8 -5.58 -3.73 -18.51
N GLU A 9 -4.88 -2.62 -18.70
CA GLU A 9 -3.60 -2.40 -18.01
C GLU A 9 -3.75 -2.27 -16.50
N LYS A 10 -4.87 -1.68 -16.04
CA LYS A 10 -5.17 -1.56 -14.61
C LYS A 10 -5.42 -2.95 -14.02
N GLU A 11 -6.23 -3.77 -14.67
CA GLU A 11 -6.56 -5.13 -14.23
C GLU A 11 -5.29 -5.97 -14.07
N LYS A 12 -4.43 -6.02 -15.09
CA LYS A 12 -3.14 -6.73 -15.02
C LYS A 12 -2.22 -6.22 -13.91
N ALA A 13 -2.22 -4.90 -13.67
CA ALA A 13 -1.41 -4.31 -12.61
C ALA A 13 -1.95 -4.62 -11.21
N ILE A 14 -3.27 -4.75 -11.05
CA ILE A 14 -3.91 -5.20 -9.80
C ILE A 14 -3.57 -6.66 -9.54
N GLU A 15 -3.67 -7.53 -10.54
CA GLU A 15 -3.31 -8.95 -10.41
C GLU A 15 -1.86 -9.12 -9.97
N SER A 16 -0.91 -8.45 -10.63
CA SER A 16 0.51 -8.49 -10.25
C SER A 16 0.77 -7.94 -8.84
N ALA A 17 0.03 -6.90 -8.42
CA ALA A 17 0.12 -6.40 -7.05
C ALA A 17 -0.42 -7.42 -6.04
N LEU A 18 -1.54 -8.10 -6.34
CA LEU A 18 -2.11 -9.15 -5.49
C LEU A 18 -1.16 -10.36 -5.34
N GLU A 19 -0.41 -10.72 -6.38
CA GLU A 19 0.64 -11.74 -6.29
C GLU A 19 1.75 -11.32 -5.32
N SER A 20 2.17 -10.06 -5.40
CA SER A 20 3.17 -9.50 -4.49
C SER A 20 2.68 -9.47 -3.04
N PHE A 21 1.42 -9.09 -2.82
CA PHE A 21 0.80 -9.11 -1.48
C PHE A 21 0.67 -10.53 -0.95
N THR A 22 0.34 -11.50 -1.81
CA THR A 22 0.31 -12.93 -1.45
C THR A 22 1.70 -13.43 -1.03
N PHE A 23 2.76 -12.95 -1.69
CA PHE A 23 4.13 -13.26 -1.28
C PHE A 23 4.46 -12.63 0.09
N LEU A 24 4.14 -11.36 0.29
CA LEU A 24 4.37 -10.65 1.55
C LEU A 24 3.62 -11.30 2.73
N GLU A 25 2.36 -11.69 2.53
CA GLU A 25 1.57 -12.42 3.52
C GLU A 25 2.29 -13.68 4.00
N LYS A 26 2.84 -14.48 3.07
CA LYS A 26 3.61 -15.68 3.42
C LYS A 26 4.90 -15.35 4.18
N GLN A 27 5.53 -14.20 3.89
CA GLN A 27 6.77 -13.79 4.57
C GLN A 27 6.53 -13.30 6.00
N ILE A 28 5.40 -12.64 6.26
CA ILE A 28 5.03 -12.09 7.57
C ILE A 28 4.25 -13.09 8.44
N GLN A 29 3.69 -14.15 7.86
CA GLN A 29 2.91 -15.15 8.59
C GLN A 29 3.64 -15.65 9.86
N GLY A 30 2.97 -15.53 11.01
CA GLY A 30 3.49 -15.93 12.31
C GLY A 30 4.51 -14.98 12.93
N LYS A 31 4.67 -13.76 12.39
CA LYS A 31 5.59 -12.74 12.90
C LYS A 31 4.84 -11.43 13.12
N LYS A 32 5.19 -10.70 14.18
CA LYS A 32 4.65 -9.36 14.40
C LYS A 32 5.28 -8.31 13.49
N PHE A 33 6.56 -8.47 13.18
CA PHE A 33 7.35 -7.62 12.27
C PHE A 33 8.17 -8.46 11.30
N PHE A 34 8.50 -7.90 10.13
CA PHE A 34 9.29 -8.58 9.11
C PHE A 34 10.73 -8.88 9.57
N SER A 35 11.23 -8.18 10.57
CA SER A 35 12.49 -8.49 11.27
C SER A 35 12.55 -9.92 11.83
N GLY A 36 11.40 -10.51 12.17
CA GLY A 36 11.29 -11.76 12.92
C GLY A 36 11.48 -11.60 14.44
N ASP A 37 11.71 -10.39 14.95
CA ASP A 37 11.72 -10.06 16.38
C ASP A 37 10.54 -9.13 16.70
N ASP A 38 9.67 -9.56 17.61
CA ASP A 38 8.44 -8.85 17.98
C ASP A 38 8.67 -7.49 18.66
N ASN A 39 9.90 -7.18 19.06
CA ASN A 39 10.28 -5.94 19.74
C ASN A 39 11.05 -4.96 18.85
N ILE A 40 11.45 -5.37 17.65
CA ILE A 40 12.34 -4.57 16.78
C ILE A 40 11.79 -4.56 15.37
N ILE A 41 11.58 -3.38 14.78
CA ILE A 41 11.33 -3.27 13.34
C ILE A 41 12.62 -3.42 12.54
N GLY A 42 12.53 -4.10 11.40
CA GLY A 42 13.64 -4.33 10.50
C GLY A 42 13.61 -3.44 9.27
N TYR A 43 14.59 -3.65 8.39
CA TYR A 43 14.68 -2.96 7.10
C TYR A 43 13.39 -3.12 6.27
N LEU A 44 12.86 -4.34 6.18
CA LEU A 44 11.69 -4.61 5.36
C LEU A 44 10.42 -3.95 5.93
N ASP A 45 10.29 -3.84 7.25
CA ASP A 45 9.18 -3.11 7.89
C ASP A 45 9.17 -1.64 7.45
N LEU A 46 10.35 -1.00 7.42
CA LEU A 46 10.48 0.39 6.96
C LEU A 46 10.18 0.54 5.46
N VAL A 47 10.68 -0.39 4.63
CA VAL A 47 10.44 -0.37 3.18
C VAL A 47 8.97 -0.60 2.86
N MET A 48 8.29 -1.49 3.59
CA MET A 48 6.87 -1.79 3.38
C MET A 48 5.94 -0.83 4.12
N GLY A 49 6.48 0.04 4.98
CA GLY A 49 5.73 0.97 5.81
C GLY A 49 4.78 1.88 5.03
N TRP A 50 4.98 2.10 3.72
CA TRP A 50 4.01 2.84 2.90
C TRP A 50 2.65 2.15 2.78
N ILE A 51 2.57 0.81 2.95
CA ILE A 51 1.33 0.03 2.80
C ILE A 51 0.24 0.55 3.74
N PRO A 52 0.40 0.50 5.08
CA PRO A 52 -0.64 0.99 5.98
C PRO A 52 -0.87 2.50 5.89
N LEU A 53 0.10 3.27 5.38
CA LEU A 53 0.04 4.73 5.39
C LEU A 53 -0.68 5.30 4.18
N TRP A 54 -0.44 4.74 3.00
CA TRP A 54 -0.85 5.35 1.73
C TRP A 54 -1.80 4.47 0.91
N LEU A 55 -1.79 3.14 1.13
CA LEU A 55 -2.53 2.21 0.27
C LEU A 55 -4.03 2.51 0.25
N ASN A 56 -4.64 2.80 1.40
CA ASN A 56 -6.08 3.11 1.46
C ASN A 56 -6.45 4.32 0.59
N VAL A 57 -5.60 5.35 0.58
CA VAL A 57 -5.81 6.55 -0.25
C VAL A 57 -5.60 6.21 -1.74
N MET A 58 -4.59 5.40 -2.06
CA MET A 58 -4.35 4.93 -3.43
C MET A 58 -5.50 4.06 -3.95
N GLU A 59 -6.10 3.23 -3.11
CA GLU A 59 -7.29 2.43 -3.41
C GLU A 59 -8.48 3.33 -3.74
N GLU A 60 -8.76 4.33 -2.89
CA GLU A 60 -9.85 5.29 -3.07
C GLU A 60 -9.69 6.07 -4.37
N VAL A 61 -8.57 6.79 -4.53
CA VAL A 61 -8.32 7.67 -5.67
C VAL A 61 -8.18 6.87 -6.97
N GLY A 62 -7.56 5.70 -6.89
CA GLY A 62 -7.36 4.82 -8.04
C GLY A 62 -8.59 4.00 -8.42
N GLY A 63 -9.61 3.94 -7.57
CA GLY A 63 -10.78 3.07 -7.73
C GLY A 63 -10.38 1.59 -7.84
N MET A 64 -9.53 1.11 -6.93
CA MET A 64 -9.03 -0.27 -6.91
C MET A 64 -9.06 -0.83 -5.48
N LYS A 65 -8.95 -2.15 -5.33
CA LYS A 65 -8.88 -2.81 -4.02
C LYS A 65 -7.75 -3.84 -3.99
N LEU A 66 -6.90 -3.77 -2.97
CA LEU A 66 -5.76 -4.63 -2.70
C LEU A 66 -5.71 -5.07 -1.22
N ASP A 67 -6.05 -4.20 -0.27
CA ASP A 67 -6.13 -4.58 1.15
C ASP A 67 -7.39 -5.39 1.41
N ASP A 68 -7.20 -6.65 1.77
CA ASP A 68 -8.26 -7.60 2.10
C ASP A 68 -7.84 -8.37 3.36
N PRO A 69 -8.38 -8.03 4.54
CA PRO A 69 -8.04 -8.70 5.80
C PRO A 69 -8.39 -10.19 5.82
N GLN A 70 -9.32 -10.66 4.97
CA GLN A 70 -9.66 -12.08 4.88
C GLN A 70 -8.59 -12.84 4.08
N LYS A 71 -8.00 -12.18 3.08
CA LYS A 71 -6.98 -12.77 2.21
C LYS A 71 -5.56 -12.60 2.75
N PHE A 72 -5.29 -11.48 3.44
CA PHE A 72 -3.98 -11.10 3.95
C PHE A 72 -4.03 -10.77 5.46
N PRO A 73 -4.49 -11.70 6.32
CA PRO A 73 -4.71 -11.41 7.74
C PRO A 73 -3.41 -11.04 8.47
N SER A 74 -2.29 -11.69 8.18
CA SER A 74 -1.02 -11.45 8.87
C SER A 74 -0.42 -10.09 8.47
N LEU A 75 -0.50 -9.75 7.18
CA LEU A 75 -0.08 -8.45 6.67
C LEU A 75 -0.98 -7.33 7.22
N HIS A 76 -2.28 -7.58 7.35
CA HIS A 76 -3.21 -6.64 7.95
C HIS A 76 -2.88 -6.40 9.44
N GLU A 77 -2.62 -7.45 10.20
CA GLU A 77 -2.20 -7.34 11.61
C GLU A 77 -0.87 -6.60 11.75
N TRP A 78 0.12 -6.94 10.91
CA TRP A 78 1.40 -6.21 10.85
C TRP A 78 1.18 -4.71 10.59
N ALA A 79 0.32 -4.36 9.63
CA ALA A 79 -0.03 -2.98 9.32
C ALA A 79 -0.60 -2.24 10.55
N GLN A 80 -1.51 -2.87 11.29
CA GLN A 80 -2.05 -2.30 12.54
C GLN A 80 -0.97 -2.13 13.61
N ASN A 81 -0.06 -3.09 13.76
CA ASN A 81 1.04 -2.99 14.71
C ASN A 81 2.04 -1.89 14.33
N PHE A 82 2.37 -1.77 13.04
CA PHE A 82 3.36 -0.82 12.52
C PHE A 82 2.93 0.63 12.73
N ILE A 83 1.67 0.98 12.47
CA ILE A 83 1.17 2.35 12.63
C ILE A 83 1.04 2.80 14.10
N GLN A 84 1.02 1.86 15.05
CA GLN A 84 0.97 2.19 16.47
C GLN A 84 2.36 2.49 17.06
N ILE A 85 3.43 2.30 16.29
CA ILE A 85 4.78 2.71 16.70
C ILE A 85 4.80 4.23 16.84
N PRO A 86 5.15 4.81 18.01
CA PRO A 86 5.02 6.25 18.26
C PRO A 86 5.69 7.12 17.20
N LEU A 87 6.94 6.79 16.83
CA LEU A 87 7.67 7.53 15.80
C LEU A 87 6.96 7.50 14.43
N ILE A 88 6.37 6.37 14.06
CA ILE A 88 5.65 6.24 12.79
C ILE A 88 4.35 7.06 12.85
N LYS A 89 3.60 6.91 13.94
CA LYS A 89 2.35 7.63 14.19
C LYS A 89 2.51 9.15 14.12
N ASP A 90 3.59 9.67 14.68
CA ASP A 90 3.90 11.10 14.70
C ASP A 90 4.39 11.62 13.34
N CYS A 91 4.82 10.73 12.44
CA CYS A 91 5.26 11.08 11.08
C CYS A 91 4.11 11.06 10.04
N LEU A 92 2.88 10.73 10.43
CA LEU A 92 1.80 10.54 9.47
C LEU A 92 1.28 11.87 8.95
N PRO A 93 1.31 12.11 7.62
CA PRO A 93 0.69 13.30 7.07
C PRO A 93 -0.83 13.24 7.23
N PRO A 94 -1.51 14.39 7.31
CA PRO A 94 -2.96 14.44 7.29
C PRO A 94 -3.52 13.71 6.06
N ARG A 95 -4.60 12.94 6.26
CA ARG A 95 -5.22 12.15 5.19
C ARG A 95 -5.58 12.99 3.97
N ASP A 96 -6.13 14.19 4.17
CA ASP A 96 -6.56 15.07 3.09
C ASP A 96 -5.38 15.54 2.22
N GLU A 97 -4.19 15.73 2.80
CA GLU A 97 -2.97 16.04 2.05
C GLU A 97 -2.55 14.87 1.15
N LEU A 98 -2.62 13.64 1.67
CA LEU A 98 -2.37 12.44 0.87
C LEU A 98 -3.37 12.30 -0.27
N VAL A 99 -4.66 12.50 0.01
CA VAL A 99 -5.73 12.42 -1.01
C VAL A 99 -5.47 13.43 -2.11
N ASN A 100 -5.14 14.68 -1.77
CA ASN A 100 -4.81 15.71 -2.75
C ASN A 100 -3.58 15.35 -3.58
N TYR A 101 -2.52 14.85 -2.94
CA TYR A 101 -1.30 14.41 -3.61
C TYR A 101 -1.57 13.26 -4.60
N PHE A 102 -2.29 12.22 -4.19
CA PHE A 102 -2.58 11.09 -5.05
C PHE A 102 -3.58 11.43 -6.15
N ASN A 103 -4.57 12.30 -5.90
CA ASN A 103 -5.45 12.82 -6.94
C ASN A 103 -4.65 13.55 -8.02
N PHE A 104 -3.72 14.43 -7.62
CA PHE A 104 -2.82 15.10 -8.56
C PHE A 104 -2.01 14.08 -9.36
N ALA A 105 -1.40 13.10 -8.70
CA ALA A 105 -0.60 12.06 -9.35
C ALA A 105 -1.42 11.25 -10.37
N VAL A 106 -2.64 10.84 -10.03
CA VAL A 106 -3.52 10.10 -10.94
C VAL A 106 -3.90 10.94 -12.15
N ASN A 107 -4.37 12.17 -11.92
CA ASN A 107 -4.79 13.06 -13.00
C ASN A 107 -3.63 13.36 -13.95
N TYR A 108 -2.46 13.71 -13.40
CA TYR A 108 -1.26 13.98 -14.18
C TYR A 108 -0.85 12.78 -15.05
N ASN A 109 -0.78 11.57 -14.47
CA ASN A 109 -0.37 10.38 -15.22
C ASN A 109 -1.37 10.00 -16.31
N ARG A 110 -2.68 10.11 -16.05
CA ARG A 110 -3.72 9.84 -17.05
C ARG A 110 -3.68 10.84 -18.21
N SER A 111 -3.55 12.14 -17.91
CA SER A 111 -3.40 13.17 -18.95
C SER A 111 -2.16 12.93 -19.83
N MET A 112 -1.03 12.55 -19.21
CA MET A 112 0.20 12.24 -19.95
C MET A 112 0.11 10.96 -20.78
N ALA A 113 -0.69 9.98 -20.37
CA ALA A 113 -0.94 8.78 -21.15
C ALA A 113 -1.83 9.06 -22.36
N ALA A 114 -2.90 9.85 -22.18
CA ALA A 114 -3.79 10.27 -23.26
C ALA A 114 -3.07 11.12 -24.32
N ALA A 115 -2.13 11.97 -23.93
CA ALA A 115 -1.35 12.78 -24.86
C ALA A 115 -0.35 11.98 -25.73
N LYS A 116 -0.15 10.69 -25.44
CA LYS A 116 0.74 9.78 -26.20
C LYS A 116 -0.03 8.85 -27.15
N GLN A 117 -1.36 8.84 -27.09
CA GLN A 117 -2.24 8.12 -28.02
C GLN A 117 -2.56 8.99 -29.22
#